data_AF-A0A975G837-F1
#
_entry.id   AF-A0A975G837-F1
#
_cell.length_a   1.000
_cell.length_b   1.000
_cell.length_c   1.000
_cell.angle_alpha   90.00
_cell.angle_beta   90.00
_cell.angle_gamma   90.00
#
_symmetry.space_group_name_H-M   'P 1'
#
loop_
_entity.id
_entity.type
_entity.pdbx_description
1 polymer ?
#
loop_
_entity_poly.entity_id
_entity_poly.type
_entity_poly.pdbx_seq_one_letter_code
_entity_poly.pdbx_strand_id
1 'polypeptide(L)'
;MSSHRLKIITILVTLAALLVISIVRYGKILDERALEIPDEKAAGMELLTRKLSGPGYFQDVTKNPGAVTGDEGPWITPDEARSQFDRVVNERKFGGDQSDQVRKLIEKLTEPHPSRLVGSDRINLNKLNLAVDQIGK
;
A
#
# COMPACT_ATOMS: atom_id res chain seq x y z
N MET A 1 -71.37 0.58 15.90
CA MET A 1 -69.96 1.04 15.98
C MET A 1 -69.71 1.96 14.79
N SER A 2 -69.50 3.27 15.02
CA SER A 2 -69.66 4.33 14.01
C SER A 2 -68.56 4.30 12.93
N SER A 3 -68.99 4.37 11.65
CA SER A 3 -68.17 4.44 10.42
C SER A 3 -67.02 5.46 10.47
N HIS A 4 -67.18 6.53 11.25
CA HIS A 4 -66.14 7.54 11.45
C HIS A 4 -64.91 7.03 12.22
N ARG A 5 -65.09 6.11 13.18
CA ARG A 5 -63.98 5.56 13.97
C ARG A 5 -63.08 4.65 13.12
N LEU A 6 -63.68 3.91 12.18
CA LEU A 6 -62.95 3.02 11.28
C LEU A 6 -62.07 3.83 10.32
N LYS A 7 -62.58 4.92 9.74
CA LYS A 7 -61.83 5.79 8.83
C LYS A 7 -60.61 6.45 9.50
N ILE A 8 -60.75 6.90 10.74
CA ILE A 8 -59.66 7.52 11.51
C ILE A 8 -58.54 6.51 11.78
N ILE A 9 -58.88 5.27 12.13
CA ILE A 9 -57.90 4.21 12.38
C ILE A 9 -57.12 3.88 11.10
N THR A 10 -57.79 3.75 9.95
CA THR A 10 -57.10 3.45 8.68
C THR A 10 -56.11 4.53 8.28
N ILE A 11 -56.46 5.82 8.46
CA ILE A 11 -55.56 6.95 8.15
C ILE A 11 -54.34 6.95 9.08
N LEU A 12 -54.53 6.69 10.37
CA LEU A 12 -53.42 6.62 11.32
C LEU A 12 -52.45 5.47 10.98
N VAL A 13 -52.98 4.30 10.59
CA VAL A 13 -52.16 3.14 10.23
C VAL A 13 -51.35 3.41 8.95
N THR A 14 -51.97 3.99 7.91
CA THR A 14 -51.23 4.32 6.68
C THR A 14 -50.18 5.39 6.92
N LEU A 15 -50.47 6.40 7.73
CA LEU A 15 -49.52 7.46 8.04
C LEU A 15 -48.33 6.92 8.86
N ALA A 16 -48.60 6.05 9.84
CA ALA A 16 -47.55 5.37 10.61
C ALA A 16 -46.69 4.46 9.72
N ALA A 17 -47.30 3.69 8.81
CA ALA A 17 -46.57 2.83 7.88
C ALA A 17 -45.65 3.62 6.95
N LEU A 18 -46.14 4.75 6.40
CA LEU A 18 -45.33 5.64 5.57
C LEU A 18 -44.16 6.24 6.34
N LEU A 19 -44.37 6.61 7.61
CA LEU A 19 -43.33 7.18 8.47
C LEU A 19 -42.24 6.14 8.79
N VAL A 20 -42.62 4.90 9.09
CA VAL A 20 -41.67 3.79 9.31
C VAL A 20 -40.86 3.48 8.05
N ILE A 21 -41.51 3.42 6.87
CA ILE A 21 -40.81 3.20 5.60
C ILE A 21 -39.80 4.33 5.31
N SER A 22 -40.17 5.58 5.63
CA SER A 22 -39.28 6.73 5.49
C SER A 22 -38.06 6.60 6.39
N ILE A 23 -38.25 6.30 7.69
CA ILE A 23 -37.14 6.12 8.64
C ILE A 23 -36.19 5.01 8.19
N VAL A 24 -36.71 3.85 7.77
CA VAL A 24 -35.88 2.72 7.32
C VAL A 24 -35.11 3.08 6.05
N ARG A 25 -35.73 3.77 5.08
CA ARG A 25 -35.03 4.24 3.88
C ARG A 25 -33.95 5.27 4.20
N TYR A 26 -34.24 6.25 5.06
CA TYR A 26 -33.27 7.26 5.46
C TYR A 26 -32.09 6.64 6.22
N GLY A 27 -32.34 5.68 7.13
CA GLY A 27 -31.29 4.93 7.82
C GLY A 27 -30.36 4.19 6.86
N LYS A 28 -30.93 3.50 5.86
CA LYS A 28 -30.14 2.78 4.86
C LYS A 28 -29.33 3.70 3.93
N ILE A 29 -29.88 4.84 3.53
CA ILE A 29 -29.19 5.83 2.67
C ILE A 29 -28.04 6.52 3.41
N LEU A 30 -28.11 6.66 4.73
CA LEU A 30 -27.02 7.23 5.53
C LEU A 30 -25.86 6.24 5.71
N ASP A 31 -26.15 4.94 5.76
CA ASP A 31 -25.13 3.88 5.86
C ASP A 31 -24.31 3.74 4.56
N GLU A 32 -24.96 3.86 3.40
CA GLU A 32 -24.30 3.87 2.08
C GLU A 32 -23.46 5.13 1.80
N ARG A 33 -23.52 6.15 2.66
CA ARG A 33 -22.67 7.36 2.61
C ARG A 33 -21.52 7.32 3.62
N ALA A 34 -21.24 6.18 4.24
CA ALA A 34 -19.96 5.97 4.89
C ALA A 34 -18.87 6.09 3.81
N LEU A 35 -18.19 7.23 3.79
CA LEU A 35 -16.98 7.43 2.98
C LEU A 35 -16.03 6.26 3.26
N GLU A 36 -15.83 5.37 2.29
CA GLU A 36 -14.74 4.39 2.33
C GLU A 36 -13.45 5.20 2.31
N ILE A 37 -12.88 5.44 3.50
CA ILE A 37 -11.55 6.03 3.63
C ILE A 37 -10.58 4.96 3.10
N PRO A 38 -9.84 5.22 2.01
CA PRO A 38 -8.86 4.28 1.49
C PRO A 38 -7.84 3.95 2.57
N ASP A 39 -7.31 2.72 2.57
CA ASP A 39 -6.22 2.34 3.46
C ASP A 39 -5.01 3.27 3.23
N GLU A 40 -4.79 4.19 4.16
CA GLU A 40 -3.72 5.20 4.09
C GLU A 40 -2.33 4.57 3.94
N LYS A 41 -2.13 3.38 4.51
CA LYS A 41 -0.87 2.64 4.41
C LYS A 41 -0.67 2.14 2.99
N ALA A 42 -1.72 1.62 2.36
CA ALA A 42 -1.68 1.18 0.97
C ALA A 42 -1.42 2.35 0.02
N ALA A 43 -2.15 3.45 0.20
CA ALA A 43 -1.96 4.67 -0.59
C ALA A 43 -0.54 5.26 -0.42
N GLY A 44 -0.03 5.29 0.82
CA GLY A 44 1.34 5.73 1.10
C GLY A 44 2.38 4.85 0.42
N MET A 45 2.19 3.53 0.41
CA MET A 45 3.10 2.59 -0.24
C MET A 45 3.08 2.73 -1.77
N GLU A 46 1.93 2.99 -2.36
CA GLU A 46 1.80 3.27 -3.80
C GLU A 46 2.58 4.54 -4.18
N LEU A 47 2.42 5.62 -3.40
CA LEU A 47 3.16 6.87 -3.62
C LEU A 47 4.67 6.68 -3.46
N LEU A 48 5.12 5.93 -2.46
CA LEU A 48 6.53 5.60 -2.27
C LEU A 48 7.08 4.82 -3.46
N THR A 49 6.39 3.77 -3.89
CA THR A 49 6.81 2.94 -5.03
C THR A 49 6.91 3.77 -6.29
N ARG A 50 5.94 4.65 -6.54
CA ARG A 50 5.95 5.57 -7.68
C ARG A 50 7.15 6.51 -7.63
N LYS A 51 7.45 7.09 -6.46
CA LYS A 51 8.57 8.01 -6.29
C LYS A 51 9.93 7.33 -6.49
N LEU A 52 10.07 6.08 -6.06
CA LEU A 52 11.32 5.32 -6.09
C LEU A 52 11.50 4.47 -7.37
N SER A 53 10.86 4.85 -8.48
CA SER A 53 10.84 4.06 -9.72
C SER A 53 11.84 4.51 -10.80
N GLY A 54 12.50 5.66 -10.62
CA GLY A 54 13.40 6.25 -11.61
C GLY A 54 14.71 5.48 -11.84
N PRO A 55 15.50 5.88 -12.87
CA PRO A 55 16.78 5.23 -13.21
C PRO A 55 17.87 5.43 -12.15
N GLY A 56 17.72 6.39 -11.23
CA GLY A 56 18.58 6.54 -10.06
C GLY A 56 18.21 5.63 -8.88
N TYR A 57 17.31 4.69 -9.05
CA TYR A 57 16.89 3.75 -8.00
C TYR A 57 17.14 2.30 -8.41
N PHE A 58 17.28 1.44 -7.41
CA PHE A 58 17.28 -0.01 -7.59
C PHE A 58 15.89 -0.47 -8.01
N GLN A 59 15.83 -1.42 -8.94
CA GLN A 59 14.60 -1.94 -9.52
C GLN A 59 14.53 -3.45 -9.34
N ASP A 60 13.31 -3.97 -9.19
CA ASP A 60 13.04 -5.39 -9.28
C ASP A 60 13.05 -5.81 -10.76
N VAL A 61 14.12 -6.48 -11.18
CA VAL A 61 14.32 -6.99 -12.55
C VAL A 61 13.54 -8.30 -12.77
N THR A 62 13.27 -9.03 -11.69
CA THR A 62 12.43 -10.22 -11.67
C THR A 62 10.98 -9.80 -11.44
N LYS A 63 10.37 -9.08 -12.40
CA LYS A 63 8.91 -8.87 -12.36
C LYS A 63 8.20 -10.21 -12.25
N ASN A 64 7.89 -10.62 -11.03
CA ASN A 64 6.90 -11.62 -10.72
C ASN A 64 5.72 -10.81 -10.20
N PRO A 65 4.76 -10.41 -11.07
CA PRO A 65 3.69 -9.46 -10.73
C PRO A 65 2.66 -10.02 -9.73
N GLY A 66 3.01 -11.07 -8.97
CA GLY A 66 2.17 -11.75 -7.99
C GLY A 66 2.89 -12.11 -6.68
N ALA A 67 4.13 -11.67 -6.43
CA ALA A 67 4.78 -11.87 -5.14
C ALA A 67 4.29 -10.84 -4.10
N VAL A 68 2.98 -10.83 -3.85
CA VAL A 68 2.39 -10.26 -2.64
C VAL A 68 1.79 -11.42 -1.86
N THR A 69 2.59 -12.08 -1.02
CA THR A 69 2.04 -12.91 0.06
C THR A 69 3.00 -12.91 1.26
N GLY A 70 2.94 -11.83 2.06
CA GLY A 70 3.42 -11.83 3.46
C GLY A 70 4.76 -11.14 3.73
N ASP A 71 4.68 -10.21 4.69
CA ASP A 71 5.69 -9.40 5.41
C ASP A 71 6.79 -8.66 4.60
N GLU A 72 6.47 -7.39 4.33
CA GLU A 72 7.37 -6.24 4.10
C GLU A 72 7.93 -5.96 2.68
N GLY A 73 7.09 -5.99 1.64
CA GLY A 73 7.35 -5.22 0.41
C GLY A 73 8.20 -5.92 -0.65
N PRO A 74 8.61 -5.21 -1.72
CA PRO A 74 9.39 -5.82 -2.80
C PRO A 74 10.80 -6.17 -2.32
N TRP A 75 11.25 -7.37 -2.66
CA TRP A 75 12.55 -7.93 -2.30
C TRP A 75 13.38 -8.17 -3.55
N ILE A 76 14.68 -7.91 -3.46
CA ILE A 76 15.67 -8.30 -4.47
C ILE A 76 16.81 -9.08 -3.81
N THR A 77 17.55 -9.85 -4.58
CA THR A 77 18.76 -10.51 -4.08
C THR A 77 19.94 -9.54 -4.00
N PRO A 78 20.95 -9.80 -3.15
CA PRO A 78 22.17 -8.99 -3.11
C PRO A 78 22.91 -8.93 -4.46
N ASP A 79 22.86 -10.00 -5.25
CA ASP A 79 23.52 -10.04 -6.55
C ASP A 79 22.79 -9.17 -7.59
N GLU A 80 21.46 -9.12 -7.54
CA GLU A 80 20.67 -8.19 -8.34
C GLU A 80 20.89 -6.73 -7.95
N ALA A 81 21.10 -6.45 -6.66
CA ALA A 81 21.48 -5.11 -6.22
C ALA A 81 22.87 -4.74 -6.77
N ARG A 82 23.84 -5.65 -6.65
CA ARG A 82 25.22 -5.44 -7.15
C ARG A 82 25.26 -5.24 -8.66
N SER A 83 24.47 -5.97 -9.44
CA SER A 83 24.43 -5.81 -10.91
C SER A 83 23.88 -4.45 -11.35
N GLN A 84 23.08 -3.79 -10.50
CA GLN A 84 22.51 -2.47 -10.75
C GLN A 84 23.35 -1.32 -10.16
N PHE A 85 24.40 -1.64 -9.39
CA PHE A 85 25.18 -0.66 -8.63
C PHE A 85 25.74 0.46 -9.51
N ASP A 86 26.45 0.11 -10.59
CA ASP A 86 27.10 1.08 -11.46
C ASP A 86 26.08 2.03 -12.10
N ARG A 87 24.93 1.49 -12.54
CA ARG A 87 23.83 2.30 -13.08
C ARG A 87 23.35 3.31 -12.05
N VAL A 88 23.03 2.87 -10.83
CA VAL A 88 22.50 3.74 -9.78
C VAL A 88 23.50 4.82 -9.38
N VAL A 89 24.77 4.45 -9.17
CA VAL A 89 25.85 5.38 -8.81
C VAL A 89 26.05 6.44 -9.89
N ASN A 90 26.07 6.04 -11.16
CA ASN A 90 26.25 6.94 -12.30
C ASN A 90 25.07 7.91 -12.45
N GLU A 91 23.84 7.41 -12.39
CA GLU A 91 22.62 8.22 -12.50
C GLU A 91 22.49 9.23 -11.34
N ARG A 92 22.94 8.84 -10.14
CA ARG A 92 22.98 9.70 -8.95
C ARG A 92 24.20 10.62 -8.91
N LYS A 93 25.18 10.43 -9.80
CA LYS A 93 26.47 11.14 -9.82
C LYS A 93 27.21 11.03 -8.49
N PHE A 94 27.13 9.87 -7.83
CA PHE A 94 27.83 9.66 -6.57
C PHE A 94 29.34 9.58 -6.76
N GLY A 95 30.08 10.28 -5.89
CA GLY A 95 31.54 10.21 -5.83
C GLY A 95 32.05 8.97 -5.11
N GLY A 96 33.38 8.86 -4.93
CA GLY A 96 34.03 7.70 -4.29
C GLY A 96 33.43 7.34 -2.93
N ASP A 97 33.40 8.28 -1.99
CA ASP A 97 32.88 8.05 -0.64
C ASP A 97 31.39 7.65 -0.63
N GLN A 98 30.57 8.28 -1.47
CA GLN A 98 29.13 7.98 -1.58
C GLN A 98 28.90 6.60 -2.22
N SER A 99 29.70 6.23 -3.21
CA SER A 99 29.64 4.91 -3.85
C SER A 99 30.00 3.80 -2.87
N ASP A 100 31.01 4.02 -2.04
CA ASP A 100 31.39 3.07 -0.98
C ASP A 100 30.31 2.96 0.10
N GLN A 101 29.61 4.05 0.42
CA GLN A 101 28.44 4.00 1.30
C GLN A 101 27.31 3.16 0.71
N VAL A 102 27.01 3.30 -0.58
CA VAL A 102 26.00 2.47 -1.25
C VAL A 102 26.38 0.99 -1.21
N ARG A 103 27.66 0.66 -1.43
CA ARG A 103 28.15 -0.74 -1.34
C ARG A 103 27.94 -1.32 0.06
N LYS A 104 28.27 -0.55 1.09
CA LYS A 104 28.04 -0.92 2.51
C LYS A 104 26.55 -1.06 2.83
N LEU A 105 25.68 -0.25 2.23
CA LEU A 105 24.23 -0.37 2.43
C LEU A 105 23.69 -1.70 1.90
N ILE A 106 24.15 -2.15 0.74
CA ILE A 106 23.74 -3.44 0.17
C ILE A 106 24.07 -4.57 1.14
N GLU A 107 25.28 -4.59 1.68
CA GLU A 107 25.70 -5.59 2.67
C GLU A 107 24.91 -5.49 3.98
N LYS A 108 24.73 -4.28 4.51
CA LYS A 108 24.04 -4.04 5.78
C LYS A 108 22.56 -4.39 5.74
N LEU A 109 21.91 -4.20 4.61
CA LEU A 109 20.47 -4.47 4.41
C LEU A 109 20.22 -5.87 3.85
N THR A 110 21.26 -6.68 3.65
CA THR A 110 21.12 -8.09 3.30
C THR A 110 20.63 -8.87 4.52
N GLU A 111 19.45 -9.45 4.38
CA GLU A 111 18.82 -10.28 5.40
C GLU A 111 18.78 -11.74 4.91
N PRO A 112 19.10 -12.72 5.77
CA PRO A 112 18.97 -14.12 5.42
C PRO A 112 17.50 -14.49 5.21
N HIS A 113 17.24 -15.42 4.29
CA HIS A 113 15.88 -15.92 4.10
C HIS A 113 15.37 -16.65 5.36
N PRO A 114 14.09 -16.47 5.77
CA PRO A 114 13.53 -17.14 6.95
C PRO A 114 13.67 -18.67 6.90
N SER A 115 13.63 -19.23 5.70
CA SER A 115 13.98 -20.62 5.42
C SER A 115 15.37 -20.72 4.81
N ARG A 116 16.34 -21.25 5.58
CA ARG A 116 17.71 -21.55 5.10
C ARG A 116 17.79 -22.71 4.11
N LEU A 117 16.71 -23.47 3.93
CA LEU A 117 16.66 -24.63 3.04
C LEU A 117 16.11 -24.30 1.64
N VAL A 118 15.39 -23.17 1.49
CA VAL A 118 14.56 -22.91 0.29
C VAL A 118 14.76 -21.50 -0.29
N GLY A 119 15.45 -20.58 0.39
CA GLY A 119 15.59 -19.21 -0.10
C GLY A 119 17.01 -18.65 -0.07
N SER A 120 17.29 -17.79 -1.04
CA SER A 120 18.48 -16.95 -1.12
C SER A 120 18.33 -15.72 -0.22
N ASP A 121 19.47 -15.14 0.18
CA ASP A 121 19.50 -13.85 0.87
C ASP A 121 18.71 -12.78 0.10
N ARG A 122 18.12 -11.84 0.84
CA ARG A 122 17.18 -10.86 0.31
C ARG A 122 17.42 -9.47 0.88
N ILE A 123 17.08 -8.46 0.10
CA ILE A 123 17.18 -7.05 0.47
C ILE A 123 15.81 -6.41 0.20
N ASN A 124 15.31 -5.68 1.19
CA ASN A 124 14.08 -4.91 1.04
C ASN A 124 14.35 -3.71 0.12
N LEU A 125 13.71 -3.69 -1.05
CA LEU A 125 13.96 -2.71 -2.10
C LEU A 125 13.60 -1.28 -1.66
N ASN A 126 12.50 -1.13 -0.92
CA ASN A 126 12.06 0.18 -0.43
C ASN A 126 13.04 0.73 0.62
N LYS A 127 13.47 -0.11 1.58
CA LYS A 127 14.46 0.29 2.59
C LYS A 127 15.79 0.70 1.93
N LEU A 128 16.25 -0.06 0.92
CA LEU A 128 17.46 0.25 0.17
C LEU A 128 17.35 1.61 -0.56
N ASN A 129 16.28 1.81 -1.33
CA ASN A 129 16.08 3.04 -2.09
C ASN A 129 15.91 4.28 -1.20
N LEU A 130 15.25 4.15 -0.05
CA LEU A 130 15.15 5.23 0.94
C LEU A 130 16.51 5.55 1.57
N ALA A 131 17.35 4.55 1.87
CA ALA A 131 18.68 4.77 2.42
C ALA A 131 19.62 5.44 1.40
N VAL A 132 19.49 5.07 0.12
CA VAL A 132 20.22 5.72 -0.99
C VAL A 132 19.85 7.19 -1.13
N ASP A 133 18.56 7.52 -0.98
CA ASP A 133 18.11 8.92 -0.98
C ASP A 133 18.74 9.74 0.16
N GLN A 134 19.04 9.13 1.31
CA GLN A 134 19.68 9.81 2.43
C GLN A 134 21.16 10.14 2.18
N ILE A 135 21.85 9.39 1.32
CA ILE A 135 23.25 9.65 0.94
C ILE A 135 23.37 10.87 0.01
N GLY A 136 22.35 11.10 -0.83
CA GLY A 136 22.34 12.18 -1.81
C GLY A 136 21.70 13.49 -1.35
N LYS A 137 21.26 13.58 -0.09
CA LYS A 137 20.83 14.84 0.52
C LYS A 137 22.02 15.69 0.91
#